data_AF-A0A968TYF6-F1
#
_entry.id   AF-A0A968TYF6-F1
#
_cell.length_a   1.000
_cell.length_b   1.000
_cell.length_c   1.000
_cell.angle_alpha   90.00
_cell.angle_beta   90.00
_cell.angle_gamma   90.00
#
_symmetry.space_group_name_H-M   'P 1'
#
loop_
_entity.id
_entity.type
_entity.pdbx_description
1 polymer ?
#
loop_
_entity_poly.entity_id
_entity_poly.type
_entity_poly.pdbx_seq_one_letter_code
_entity_poly.pdbx_strand_id
1 'polypeptide(L)'
;KLAYPIRGQKRGLYLIAYFKAPSLAITAIDRDAVLSEIVLRSMIIKADHVGDIELELAKKEENLTVEIKLREEKPVEKSVDTDGIEIPDLSEIEELK
;
A
#
# COMPACT_ATOMS: atom_id res chain seq x y z
N LYS A 1 -16.41 15.86 -4.99
CA LYS A 1 -17.65 16.59 -4.60
C LYS A 1 -18.83 15.66 -4.88
N LEU A 2 -19.80 15.53 -3.97
CA LEU A 2 -20.95 14.66 -4.19
C LEU A 2 -21.96 15.33 -5.13
N ALA A 3 -22.66 14.53 -5.95
CA ALA A 3 -23.70 15.04 -6.85
C ALA A 3 -24.90 15.62 -6.08
N TYR A 4 -25.25 15.01 -4.96
CA TYR A 4 -26.27 15.47 -4.02
C TYR A 4 -25.80 15.22 -2.57
N PRO A 5 -26.32 15.97 -1.59
CA PRO A 5 -25.92 15.78 -0.20
C PRO A 5 -26.44 14.45 0.34
N ILE A 6 -25.59 13.71 1.04
CA ILE A 6 -25.94 12.46 1.72
C ILE A 6 -25.70 12.67 3.21
N ARG A 7 -26.73 12.48 4.05
CA ARG A 7 -26.66 12.75 5.50
C ARG A 7 -26.08 14.15 5.82
N GLY A 8 -26.45 15.16 5.03
CA GLY A 8 -25.97 16.54 5.17
C GLY A 8 -24.55 16.80 4.63
N GLN A 9 -23.79 15.76 4.26
CA GLN A 9 -22.44 15.89 3.74
C GLN A 9 -22.45 16.22 2.24
N LYS A 10 -21.65 17.21 1.83
CA LYS A 10 -21.50 17.66 0.43
C LYS A 10 -20.22 17.16 -0.25
N ARG A 11 -19.29 16.62 0.55
CA ARG A 11 -18.00 16.08 0.13
C ARG A 11 -17.82 14.71 0.79
N GLY A 12 -17.11 13.84 0.10
CA GLY A 12 -16.75 12.52 0.59
C GLY A 12 -15.52 12.03 -0.18
N LEU A 13 -14.79 11.11 0.44
CA LEU A 13 -13.71 10.37 -0.20
C LEU A 13 -14.31 9.16 -0.89
N TYR A 14 -13.92 8.93 -2.14
CA TYR A 14 -14.29 7.72 -2.87
C TYR A 14 -13.12 6.76 -2.82
N LEU A 15 -13.36 5.57 -2.28
CA LEU A 15 -12.40 4.47 -2.26
C LEU A 15 -12.94 3.35 -3.13
N ILE A 16 -12.10 2.84 -4.02
CA ILE A 16 -12.34 1.63 -4.79
C ILE A 16 -11.23 0.66 -4.40
N ALA A 17 -11.61 -0.53 -3.98
CA ALA A 17 -10.68 -1.58 -3.59
C ALA A 17 -11.09 -2.89 -4.28
N TYR A 18 -10.13 -3.50 -4.96
CA TYR A 18 -10.31 -4.82 -5.56
C TYR A 18 -9.75 -5.86 -4.60
N PHE A 19 -10.61 -6.78 -4.16
CA PHE A 19 -10.20 -7.82 -3.23
C PHE A 19 -10.77 -9.18 -3.65
N LYS A 20 -10.05 -10.23 -3.27
CA LYS A 20 -10.51 -11.61 -3.41
C LYS A 20 -10.82 -12.14 -2.01
N ALA A 21 -12.09 -12.43 -1.74
CA ALA A 21 -12.54 -12.88 -0.42
C ALA A 21 -13.58 -14.02 -0.54
N PRO A 22 -13.65 -14.92 0.44
CA PRO A 22 -14.73 -15.91 0.54
C PRO A 22 -16.06 -15.22 0.85
N SER A 23 -17.18 -15.84 0.46
CA SER A 23 -18.52 -15.24 0.60
C SER A 23 -18.87 -14.81 2.03
N LEU A 24 -18.40 -15.54 3.04
CA LEU A 24 -18.67 -15.23 4.45
C LEU A 24 -17.96 -13.96 4.92
N ALA A 25 -16.76 -13.69 4.38
CA ALA A 25 -16.01 -12.47 4.68
C ALA A 25 -16.69 -11.23 4.07
N ILE A 26 -17.34 -11.36 2.91
CA ILE A 26 -18.09 -10.25 2.28
C ILE A 26 -19.19 -9.75 3.22
N THR A 27 -19.94 -10.65 3.84
CA THR A 27 -21.00 -10.28 4.78
C THR A 27 -20.46 -9.61 6.04
N ALA A 28 -19.28 -10.00 6.52
CA ALA A 28 -18.64 -9.33 7.65
C ALA A 28 -18.26 -7.89 7.31
N ILE A 29 -17.61 -7.68 6.15
CA ILE A 29 -17.22 -6.35 5.66
C ILE A 29 -18.44 -5.43 5.53
N ASP A 30 -19.54 -5.93 4.98
CA ASP A 30 -20.74 -5.11 4.79
C ASP A 30 -21.38 -4.70 6.13
N ARG A 31 -21.40 -5.60 7.13
CA ARG A 31 -21.86 -5.25 8.48
C ARG A 31 -20.99 -4.19 9.13
N ASP A 32 -19.67 -4.32 9.02
CA ASP A 32 -18.73 -3.36 9.61
C ASP A 32 -18.88 -1.98 8.95
N ALA A 33 -19.09 -1.95 7.62
CA ALA A 33 -19.36 -0.71 6.89
C ALA A 33 -20.68 -0.05 7.31
N VAL A 34 -21.73 -0.83 7.58
CA VAL A 34 -23.03 -0.32 8.04
C VAL A 34 -22.96 0.21 9.48
N LEU A 35 -22.19 -0.45 10.35
CA LEU A 35 -22.02 -0.04 11.74
C LEU A 35 -21.13 1.20 11.88
N SER A 36 -20.27 1.46 10.89
CA SER A 36 -19.39 2.62 10.88
C SER A 36 -20.13 3.93 10.66
N GLU A 37 -19.89 4.91 11.52
CA GLU A 37 -20.38 6.29 11.32
C GLU A 37 -19.55 7.07 10.28
N ILE A 38 -18.35 6.57 9.96
CA ILE A 38 -17.42 7.19 9.01
C ILE A 38 -17.86 6.90 7.57
N VAL A 39 -18.36 5.69 7.32
CA VAL A 39 -18.78 5.25 5.98
C VAL A 39 -20.17 5.80 5.69
N LEU A 40 -20.25 6.72 4.73
CA LEU A 40 -21.55 7.29 4.31
C LEU A 40 -22.38 6.31 3.48
N ARG A 41 -21.72 5.53 2.62
CA ARG A 41 -22.32 4.53 1.73
C ARG A 41 -21.26 3.52 1.28
N SER A 42 -21.59 2.24 1.29
CA SER A 42 -20.82 1.14 0.70
C SER A 42 -21.56 0.52 -0.50
N MET A 43 -20.81 -0.09 -1.41
CA MET A 43 -21.35 -0.90 -2.51
C MET A 43 -20.34 -1.98 -2.85
N ILE A 44 -20.75 -3.24 -2.79
CA ILE A 44 -19.92 -4.40 -3.17
C ILE A 44 -20.53 -5.02 -4.43
N ILE A 45 -19.73 -5.14 -5.48
CA ILE A 45 -20.15 -5.65 -6.78
C ILE A 45 -19.23 -6.82 -7.15
N LYS A 46 -19.77 -7.82 -7.84
CA LYS A 46 -18.95 -8.84 -8.49
C LYS A 46 -18.23 -8.24 -9.70
N ALA A 47 -16.91 -8.38 -9.73
CA ALA A 47 -16.07 -7.86 -10.80
C ALA A 47 -15.96 -8.86 -11.98
N ASP A 48 -17.11 -9.31 -12.52
CA ASP A 48 -17.12 -10.34 -13.58
C ASP A 48 -16.52 -9.84 -14.91
N HIS A 49 -16.45 -8.52 -15.09
CA HIS A 49 -15.99 -7.86 -16.31
C HIS A 49 -14.58 -7.26 -16.20
N VAL A 50 -13.99 -7.26 -15.00
CA VAL A 50 -12.62 -6.76 -14.79
C VAL A 50 -11.68 -7.91 -15.10
N GLY A 51 -10.86 -7.76 -16.14
CA GLY A 51 -9.91 -8.79 -16.53
C GLY A 51 -8.82 -8.98 -15.47
N ASP A 52 -8.25 -10.18 -15.40
CA ASP A 52 -7.19 -10.51 -14.44
C ASP A 52 -5.99 -9.54 -14.52
N ILE A 53 -5.67 -9.06 -15.73
CA ILE A 53 -4.57 -8.14 -16.01
C ILE A 53 -4.77 -6.78 -15.31
N GLU A 54 -5.98 -6.21 -15.38
CA GLU A 54 -6.28 -4.91 -14.76
C GLU A 54 -6.23 -5.03 -13.23
N LEU A 55 -6.67 -6.17 -12.71
CA LEU A 55 -6.66 -6.47 -11.28
C LEU A 55 -5.22 -6.67 -10.75
N GLU A 56 -4.35 -7.30 -11.54
CA GLU A 56 -2.92 -7.44 -11.23
C GLU A 56 -2.19 -6.10 -11.27
N LEU A 57 -2.47 -5.23 -12.25
CA LEU A 57 -1.90 -3.89 -12.32
C LEU A 57 -2.29 -3.05 -11.10
N ALA A 58 -3.57 -3.07 -10.70
CA ALA A 58 -4.05 -2.36 -9.52
C ALA A 58 -3.34 -2.83 -8.23
N LYS A 59 -3.14 -4.15 -8.07
CA LYS A 59 -2.37 -4.72 -6.94
C LYS A 59 -0.89 -4.33 -6.99
N LYS A 60 -0.31 -4.28 -8.19
CA LYS A 60 1.11 -3.96 -8.37
C LYS A 60 1.40 -2.51 -8.01
N GLU A 61 0.52 -1.58 -8.37
CA GLU A 61 0.60 -0.18 -7.92
C GLU A 61 0.54 -0.08 -6.40
N GLU A 62 -0.37 -0.81 -5.75
CA GLU A 62 -0.46 -0.85 -4.28
C GLU A 62 0.85 -1.32 -3.66
N ASN A 63 1.38 -2.47 -4.10
CA ASN A 63 2.65 -3.02 -3.59
C ASN A 63 3.83 -2.05 -3.77
N LEU A 64 3.95 -1.41 -4.93
CA LEU A 64 5.04 -0.47 -5.21
C LEU A 64 4.97 0.75 -4.28
N THR A 65 3.77 1.27 -4.01
CA THR A 65 3.61 2.38 -3.06
C THR A 65 3.93 1.99 -1.63
N VAL A 66 3.62 0.75 -1.23
CA VAL A 66 3.98 0.21 0.09
C VAL A 66 5.49 0.05 0.21
N GLU A 67 6.16 -0.48 -0.81
CA GLU A 67 7.63 -0.64 -0.85
C GLU A 67 8.37 0.71 -0.77
N ILE A 68 7.89 1.74 -1.48
CA ILE A 68 8.47 3.09 -1.42
C ILE A 68 8.37 3.67 -0.02
N LYS A 69 7.19 3.58 0.62
CA LYS A 69 7.00 4.02 2.01
C LYS A 69 7.88 3.26 2.99
N LEU A 70 8.00 1.93 2.82
CA LEU A 70 8.85 1.11 3.69
C LEU A 70 10.34 1.49 3.56
N ARG A 71 10.76 1.97 2.39
CA ARG A 71 12.11 2.49 2.15
C ARG A 71 12.32 3.89 2.74
N GLU A 72 11.31 4.74 2.73
CA GLU A 72 11.34 6.07 3.36
C GLU A 72 11.29 5.99 4.90
N GLU A 73 10.56 5.01 5.45
CA GLU A 73 10.46 4.77 6.89
C GLU A 73 11.68 4.08 7.48
N LYS A 74 12.51 3.39 6.68
CA LYS A 74 13.86 3.06 7.14
C LYS A 74 14.61 4.39 7.26
N PRO A 75 14.94 4.87 8.47
CA PRO A 75 15.97 5.86 8.58
C PRO A 75 17.20 5.24 7.93
N VAL A 76 17.99 6.05 7.23
CA VAL A 76 19.36 5.65 6.89
C VAL A 76 20.08 5.46 8.22
N GLU A 77 19.98 4.27 8.79
CA GLU A 77 20.94 3.76 9.76
C GLU A 77 22.24 3.63 8.98
N LYS A 78 23.03 4.72 9.03
CA LYS A 78 24.46 4.59 8.98
C LYS A 78 24.89 3.89 10.27
N SER A 79 24.69 2.58 10.33
CA SER A 79 25.67 1.70 10.96
C SER A 79 26.31 0.92 9.83
N VAL A 80 27.37 1.51 9.29
CA VAL A 80 28.40 0.70 8.66
C VAL A 80 29.10 0.01 9.82
N ASP A 81 28.53 -1.11 10.27
CA ASP A 81 29.21 -1.99 11.21
C ASP A 81 30.21 -2.81 10.38
N THR A 82 31.39 -2.23 10.15
CA THR A 82 32.58 -3.00 9.79
C THR A 82 33.03 -3.81 11.01
N ASP A 83 32.31 -4.89 11.30
CA ASP A 83 32.83 -5.92 12.20
C ASP A 83 33.72 -6.88 11.39
N GLY A 84 35.02 -6.59 11.39
CA GLY A 84 36.05 -7.64 11.34
C GLY A 84 36.59 -8.09 9.98
N ILE A 85 36.59 -7.25 8.95
CA ILE A 85 37.55 -7.39 7.84
C ILE A 85 38.40 -6.13 7.80
N GLU A 86 39.65 -6.26 8.25
CA GLU A 86 40.67 -5.23 8.04
C GLU A 86 40.80 -4.98 6.54
N ILE A 87 40.32 -3.81 6.10
CA ILE A 87 40.65 -3.28 4.78
C ILE A 87 42.04 -2.64 4.95
N PRO A 88 43.10 -3.18 4.32
CA PRO A 88 44.42 -2.56 4.38
C PRO A 88 44.38 -1.16 3.78
N ASP A 89 45.12 -0.24 4.42
CA ASP A 89 45.13 1.18 4.09
C ASP A 89 45.57 1.40 2.64
N LEU A 90 44.80 2.19 1.88
CA LEU A 90 44.98 2.40 0.44
C LEU A 90 46.29 3.13 0.09
N SER A 91 47.02 3.64 1.09
CA SER A 91 48.36 4.22 0.93
C SER A 91 49.45 3.19 0.62
N GLU A 92 49.26 1.90 0.92
CA GLU A 92 50.29 0.88 0.67
C GLU A 92 50.26 0.32 -0.76
N ILE A 93 49.19 0.55 -1.53
CA ILE A 93 49.08 0.07 -2.91
C ILE A 93 49.74 1.06 -3.90
N GLU A 94 49.94 2.32 -3.50
CA GLU A 94 50.49 3.35 -4.39
C GLU A 94 52.03 3.41 -4.41
N GLU A 95 52.70 2.68 -3.52
CA GLU A 95 54.18 2.55 -3.51
C GLU A 95 54.71 1.34 -4.32
N LEU A 96 53.83 0.55 -4.96
CA LEU A 96 54.22 -0.58 -5.82
C LEU A 96 53.85 -0.37 -7.31
N LYS A 97 54.15 0.82 -7.83
CA LYS A 97 54.29 1.05 -9.28
C LYS A 97 55.69 1.48 -9.65
#